data_AF-A0A2V7FLP2-F1
#
_entry.id   AF-A0A2V7FLP2-F1
#
_cell.length_a   1.000
_cell.length_b   1.000
_cell.length_c   1.000
_cell.angle_alpha   90.00
_cell.angle_beta   90.00
_cell.angle_gamma   90.00
#
_symmetry.space_group_name_H-M   'P 1'
#
loop_
_entity.id
_entity.type
_entity.pdbx_description
1 polymer ?
#
loop_
_entity_poly.entity_id
_entity_poly.type
_entity_poly.pdbx_seq_one_letter_code
_entity_poly.pdbx_strand_id
1 'polypeptide(L)' 'PLPVQTVAPAIPRAFTLRLTEGLVSEATDTMRFTAHPAGEYLIFCGVPGHGAEGMWIRFRVSATAEAPALLATPATH' A
#
# COMPACT_ATOMS: atom_id res chain seq x y z
N PRO A 1 2.39 -12.80 6.91
CA PRO A 1 3.04 -13.07 5.60
C PRO A 1 2.42 -12.15 4.54
N LEU A 2 3.20 -11.64 3.60
CA LEU A 2 2.66 -10.82 2.51
C LEU A 2 1.81 -11.68 1.57
N PRO A 3 0.71 -11.14 1.01
CA PRO A 3 -0.04 -11.83 -0.03
C PRO A 3 0.86 -12.16 -1.24
N VAL A 4 0.74 -13.38 -1.77
CA VAL A 4 1.43 -13.82 -3.00
C VAL A 4 0.65 -13.48 -4.27
N GLN A 5 -0.57 -12.96 -4.12
CA GLN A 5 -1.51 -12.67 -5.20
C GLN A 5 -2.32 -11.43 -4.86
N THR A 6 -3.03 -10.91 -5.86
CA THR A 6 -3.95 -9.79 -5.67
C THR A 6 -5.04 -10.15 -4.65
N VAL A 7 -5.31 -9.22 -3.73
CA VAL A 7 -6.42 -9.32 -2.78
C VAL A 7 -7.23 -8.03 -2.79
N ALA A 8 -8.47 -8.09 -2.32
CA ALA A 8 -9.27 -6.89 -2.10
C ALA A 8 -8.55 -5.94 -1.12
N PRO A 9 -8.59 -4.62 -1.35
CA PRO A 9 -7.94 -3.66 -0.46
C PRO A 9 -8.64 -3.64 0.90
N ALA A 10 -7.85 -3.55 1.97
CA ALA A 10 -8.37 -3.48 3.33
C ALA A 10 -9.17 -2.19 3.60
N ILE A 11 -8.85 -1.11 2.87
CA ILE A 11 -9.58 0.16 2.91
C ILE A 11 -10.30 0.34 1.57
N PRO A 12 -11.62 0.64 1.55
CA PRO A 12 -12.36 0.85 0.32
C PRO A 12 -11.67 1.87 -0.59
N ARG A 13 -11.60 1.57 -1.90
CA ARG A 13 -10.99 2.42 -2.93
C ARG A 13 -9.47 2.67 -2.81
N ALA A 14 -8.78 2.09 -1.83
CA ALA A 14 -7.32 2.19 -1.69
C ALA A 14 -6.57 1.25 -2.66
N PHE A 15 -6.80 1.44 -3.97
CA PHE A 15 -6.16 0.66 -5.03
C PHE A 15 -6.05 1.45 -6.34
N THR A 16 -5.08 1.09 -7.19
CA THR A 16 -4.96 1.52 -8.58
C THR A 16 -5.79 0.64 -9.50
N LEU A 17 -6.31 1.17 -10.61
CA LEU A 17 -7.27 0.50 -11.50
C LEU A 17 -6.77 -0.87 -12.03
N ARG A 18 -5.45 -1.04 -12.17
CA ARG A 18 -4.79 -2.24 -12.71
C ARG A 18 -4.08 -3.01 -11.59
N LEU A 19 -4.86 -3.50 -10.62
CA LEU A 19 -4.35 -4.19 -9.42
C LEU A 19 -3.51 -5.44 -9.75
N THR A 20 -4.01 -6.28 -10.66
CA THR A 20 -3.41 -7.58 -10.98
C THR A 20 -2.35 -7.45 -12.07
N GLU A 21 -2.60 -6.60 -13.08
CA GLU A 21 -1.68 -6.39 -14.20
C GLU A 21 -0.52 -5.45 -13.85
N GLY A 22 -0.74 -4.56 -12.88
CA GLY A 22 0.19 -3.49 -12.56
C GLY A 22 0.14 -2.33 -13.56
N LEU A 23 0.97 -1.32 -13.29
CA LEU A 23 1.24 -0.22 -14.20
C LEU A 23 2.51 -0.52 -14.98
N VAL A 24 2.51 -0.22 -16.28
CA VAL A 24 3.75 -0.26 -17.09
C VAL A 24 4.70 0.85 -16.63
N SER A 25 5.98 0.73 -16.96
CA SER A 25 6.98 1.76 -16.64
C SER A 25 6.51 3.15 -17.06
N GLU A 26 6.73 4.13 -16.18
CA GLU A 26 6.37 5.54 -16.37
C GLU A 26 4.86 5.84 -16.46
N ALA A 27 3.99 4.82 -16.49
CA ALA A 27 2.55 5.04 -16.37
C ALA A 27 2.19 5.52 -14.96
N THR A 28 1.17 6.39 -14.90
CA THR A 28 0.68 6.97 -13.65
C THR A 28 -0.80 6.63 -13.48
N ASP A 29 -1.20 6.35 -12.25
CA ASP A 29 -2.59 6.25 -11.82
C ASP A 29 -2.77 7.00 -10.49
N THR A 30 -3.98 7.49 -10.24
CA THR A 30 -4.33 8.22 -9.03
C THR A 30 -5.44 7.49 -8.28
N MET A 31 -5.16 7.11 -7.04
CA MET A 31 -6.18 6.59 -6.11
C MET A 31 -6.58 7.65 -5.09
N ARG A 32 -7.87 7.66 -4.71
CA ARG A 32 -8.41 8.51 -3.65
C ARG A 32 -9.27 7.65 -2.72
N PHE A 33 -8.95 7.70 -1.43
CA PHE A 33 -9.66 6.97 -0.39
C PHE A 33 -9.59 7.76 0.92
N THR A 34 -10.49 7.43 1.84
CA THR A 34 -10.45 7.94 3.21
C THR A 34 -9.60 6.99 4.06
N ALA A 35 -8.55 7.50 4.71
CA ALA A 35 -7.70 6.73 5.60
C ALA A 35 -8.45 6.39 6.91
N HIS A 36 -9.22 5.30 6.89
CA HIS A 36 -10.00 4.80 8.01
C HIS A 36 -10.30 3.29 7.80
N PRO A 37 -10.31 2.46 8.87
CA PRO A 37 -10.08 2.80 10.27
C PRO A 37 -8.60 2.99 10.63
N ALA A 38 -8.33 3.43 11.87
CA ALA A 38 -6.97 3.47 12.41
C ALA A 38 -6.38 2.06 12.49
N GLY A 39 -5.10 1.93 12.15
CA GLY A 39 -4.45 0.63 12.08
C GLY A 39 -3.14 0.65 11.30
N GLU A 40 -2.48 -0.50 11.31
CA GLU A 40 -1.26 -0.77 10.54
C GLU A 40 -1.63 -1.55 9.28
N TYR A 41 -1.19 -1.04 8.14
CA TYR A 41 -1.46 -1.58 6.82
C TYR A 41 -0.18 -1.69 6.00
N LEU A 42 -0.28 -2.42 4.90
CA LEU A 42 0.73 -2.45 3.86
C LEU A 42 0.13 -1.87 2.59
N ILE A 43 0.87 -0.99 1.93
CA ILE A 43 0.65 -0.70 0.52
C ILE A 43 1.63 -1.61 -0.22
N PHE A 44 1.11 -2.56 -1.01
CA PHE A 44 1.93 -3.56 -1.69
C PHE A 44 1.52 -3.66 -3.17
N CYS A 45 2.43 -4.15 -4.00
CA CYS A 45 2.13 -4.42 -5.41
C CYS A 45 1.25 -5.67 -5.54
N GLY A 46 0.05 -5.50 -6.10
CA GLY A 46 -0.95 -6.57 -6.25
C GLY A 46 -0.61 -7.61 -7.32
N VAL A 47 0.38 -7.35 -8.18
CA VAL A 47 0.86 -8.31 -9.19
C VAL A 47 1.34 -9.58 -8.48
N PRO A 48 0.93 -10.78 -8.92
CA PRO A 48 1.34 -12.03 -8.29
C PRO A 48 2.86 -12.11 -8.08
N GLY A 49 3.27 -12.50 -6.88
CA GLY A 49 4.67 -12.58 -6.44
C GLY A 49 5.29 -11.25 -5.98
N HIS A 50 5.00 -10.12 -6.63
CA HIS A 50 5.73 -8.86 -6.41
C HIS A 50 5.69 -8.37 -4.95
N GLY A 51 4.53 -8.42 -4.31
CA GLY A 51 4.40 -8.06 -2.90
C GLY A 51 5.24 -8.96 -1.99
N ALA A 52 5.26 -10.27 -2.22
CA ALA A 52 6.06 -11.22 -1.44
C ALA A 52 7.57 -11.03 -1.65
N GLU A 53 7.98 -10.63 -2.87
CA GLU A 53 9.38 -10.36 -3.24
C GLU A 53 9.89 -8.97 -2.80
N GLY A 54 9.09 -8.21 -2.04
CA GLY A 54 9.56 -6.97 -1.40
C GLY A 54 8.96 -5.67 -1.94
N MET A 55 8.04 -5.73 -2.91
CA MET A 55 7.37 -4.51 -3.41
C MET A 55 6.23 -4.08 -2.48
N TRP A 56 6.59 -3.51 -1.34
CA TRP A 56 5.65 -2.97 -0.37
C TRP A 56 6.25 -1.87 0.49
N ILE A 57 5.39 -1.06 1.08
CA ILE A 57 5.71 -0.09 2.12
C ILE A 57 4.73 -0.23 3.29
N ARG A 58 5.15 0.23 4.48
CA ARG A 58 4.25 0.36 5.64
C ARG A 58 3.38 1.60 5.49
N PHE A 59 2.11 1.46 5.80
CA PHE A 59 1.16 2.57 5.85
C PHE A 59 0.38 2.50 7.15
N ARG A 60 0.50 3.54 7.97
CA ARG A 60 -0.21 3.64 9.24
C ARG A 60 -1.32 4.68 9.15
N VAL A 61 -2.52 4.29 9.53
CA VAL A 61 -3.61 5.21 9.81
C VAL A 61 -3.63 5.47 11.31
N SER A 62 -3.26 6.67 11.74
CA SER A 62 -3.27 7.06 13.16
C SER A 62 -4.61 7.69 13.52
N ALA A 63 -5.13 7.38 14.72
CA ALA A 63 -6.31 8.05 15.27
C ALA A 63 -6.00 9.47 15.79
N THR A 64 -4.72 9.81 15.98
CA THR A 64 -4.29 11.04 16.67
C THR A 64 -3.30 11.86 15.85
N ALA A 65 -2.91 11.43 14.65
CA ALA A 65 -2.04 12.23 13.81
C ALA A 65 -2.78 13.47 13.31
N GLU A 66 -2.18 14.63 13.46
CA GLU A 66 -2.75 15.91 13.04
C GLU A 66 -2.46 16.22 11.56
N ALA A 67 -1.41 15.61 10.99
CA ALA A 67 -1.01 15.75 9.60
C ALA A 67 -0.38 14.45 9.06
N PRO A 68 -0.42 14.21 7.73
CA PRO A 68 0.30 13.10 7.10
C PRO A 68 1.80 13.34 7.14
N ALA A 69 2.58 12.27 7.29
CA ALA A 69 4.04 12.32 7.29
C ALA A 69 4.62 11.09 6.58
N LEU A 70 5.75 11.28 5.90
CA LEU A 70 6.61 10.21 5.42
C LEU A 70 7.74 9.99 6.43
N LEU A 71 7.78 8.81 7.02
CA LEU A 71 8.79 8.44 8.01
C LEU A 71 9.79 7.47 7.36
N ALA A 72 11.08 7.72 7.57
CA ALA A 72 12.11 6.79 7.13
C ALA A 72 12.02 5.48 7.92
N THR A 73 12.30 4.36 7.25
CA THR A 73 12.47 3.08 7.95
C THR A 73 13.76 3.18 8.79
N PRO A 74 13.73 2.92 10.10
CA PRO A 74 14.94 2.90 10.91
C PRO A 74 15.95 1.91 10.34
N ALA A 75 17.24 2.27 10.32
CA ALA A 75 18.28 1.32 9.98
C ALA A 75 18.28 0.20 11.03
N THR A 76 18.17 -1.05 10.59
CA THR A 76 18.49 -2.21 11.44
C THR A 76 20.00 -2.30 11.58
N HIS A 77 20.49 -2.22 12.82
CA HIS A 77 21.86 -2.58 13.19
C HIS A 77 22.10 -4.09 13.06
#